data_AF-A0A958UJK1-F1
#
_entry.id   AF-A0A958UJK1-F1
#
_cell.length_a   1.000
_cell.length_b   1.000
_cell.length_c   1.000
_cell.angle_alpha   90.00
_cell.angle_beta   90.00
_cell.angle_gamma   90.00
#
_symmetry.space_group_name_H-M   'P 1'
#
loop_
_entity.id
_entity.type
_entity.pdbx_description
1 polymer ?
#
loop_
_entity_poly.entity_id
_entity_poly.type
_entity_poly.pdbx_seq_one_letter_code
_entity_poly.pdbx_strand_id
1 'polypeptide(L)'
;MNAFNRKGRMCGGLFFLALLFLLPFAIQALWNSILPEIMNVSKITYWQAMGLFVLSRILFGGFGCRKHCRGKHCNGHMASYGNTSVKEKFMNMTDEEKAAFKERWKDRCKR
;
A
#
# COMPACT_ATOMS: atom_id res chain seq x y z
N MET A 1 25.40 11.28 17.98
CA MET A 1 24.25 12.10 17.50
C MET A 1 24.09 11.84 16.01
N ASN A 2 23.12 11.01 15.60
CA ASN A 2 23.07 10.43 14.25
C ASN A 2 22.04 11.12 13.35
N ALA A 3 22.53 11.80 12.32
CA ALA A 3 21.76 12.44 11.25
C ALA A 3 21.17 11.46 10.22
N PHE A 4 20.72 10.27 10.65
CA PHE A 4 20.48 9.13 9.75
C PHE A 4 19.01 8.77 9.50
N ASN A 5 18.06 9.68 9.74
CA ASN A 5 16.63 9.39 9.57
C ASN A 5 15.89 10.36 8.64
N ARG A 6 16.45 10.63 7.45
CA ARG A 6 15.73 11.28 6.34
C ARG A 6 15.63 10.44 5.07
N LYS A 7 16.36 9.31 4.98
CA LYS A 7 16.51 8.52 3.74
C LYS A 7 15.27 7.71 3.34
N GLY A 8 14.40 7.35 4.31
CA GLY A 8 13.17 6.58 4.04
C GLY A 8 12.01 7.35 3.38
N ARG A 9 12.06 8.69 3.32
CA ARG A 9 11.01 9.50 2.65
C ARG A 9 11.33 9.80 1.18
N MET A 10 12.61 9.78 0.79
CA MET A 10 13.03 10.10 -0.57
C MET A 10 12.73 8.95 -1.56
N CYS A 11 12.88 7.69 -1.14
CA CYS A 11 12.55 6.54 -1.99
C CYS A 11 11.04 6.43 -2.30
N GLY A 12 10.18 6.78 -1.33
CA GLY A 12 8.72 6.78 -1.54
C GLY A 12 8.25 7.85 -2.52
N GLY A 13 8.87 9.04 -2.50
CA GLY A 13 8.55 10.12 -3.44
C GLY A 13 8.89 9.77 -4.89
N LEU A 14 10.06 9.14 -5.11
CA LEU A 14 10.50 8.74 -6.45
C LEU A 14 9.58 7.66 -7.05
N PHE A 15 9.18 6.68 -6.24
CA PHE A 15 8.23 5.64 -6.64
C PHE A 15 6.85 6.20 -6.98
N PHE A 16 6.35 7.14 -6.16
CA PHE A 16 5.07 7.79 -6.42
C PHE A 16 5.10 8.63 -7.70
N LEU A 17 6.18 9.37 -7.95
CA LEU A 17 6.38 10.09 -9.21
C LEU A 17 6.42 9.13 -10.40
N ALA A 18 7.19 8.03 -10.32
CA ALA A 18 7.23 7.04 -11.37
C ALA A 18 5.83 6.47 -11.69
N LEU A 19 5.05 6.10 -10.66
CA LEU A 19 3.68 5.65 -10.85
C LEU A 19 2.77 6.73 -11.45
N LEU A 20 2.94 7.99 -11.05
CA LEU A 20 2.14 9.11 -11.56
C LEU A 20 2.34 9.34 -13.06
N PHE A 21 3.53 9.06 -13.62
CA PHE A 21 3.79 9.18 -15.05
C PHE A 21 3.48 7.88 -15.82
N LEU A 22 3.74 6.71 -15.22
CA LEU A 22 3.50 5.41 -15.85
C LEU A 22 2.00 5.10 -16.03
N LEU A 23 1.17 5.46 -15.06
CA LEU A 23 -0.27 5.15 -15.10
C LEU A 23 -1.01 5.88 -16.24
N PRO A 24 -0.88 7.21 -16.41
CA PRO A 24 -1.48 7.91 -17.55
C PRO A 24 -0.96 7.43 -18.89
N PHE A 25 0.32 7.06 -18.97
CA PHE A 25 0.92 6.52 -20.19
C PHE A 25 0.26 5.18 -20.58
N ALA A 26 0.06 4.28 -19.63
CA ALA A 26 -0.64 3.02 -19.86
C ALA A 26 -2.09 3.24 -20.34
N ILE A 27 -2.80 4.19 -19.73
CA ILE A 27 -4.16 4.57 -20.13
C ILE A 27 -4.18 5.10 -21.57
N GLN A 28 -3.25 5.99 -21.94
CA GLN A 28 -3.15 6.51 -23.30
C GLN A 28 -2.87 5.41 -24.32
N ALA A 29 -1.91 4.53 -24.05
CA ALA A 29 -1.55 3.44 -24.95
C ALA A 29 -2.74 2.50 -25.18
N LEU A 30 -3.39 2.09 -24.09
CA LEU A 30 -4.53 1.18 -24.14
C LEU A 30 -5.74 1.84 -24.85
N TRP A 31 -6.01 3.11 -24.58
CA TRP A 31 -7.06 3.86 -25.26
C TRP A 31 -6.80 3.94 -26.77
N ASN A 32 -5.58 4.31 -27.17
CA ASN A 32 -5.22 4.51 -28.58
C ASN A 32 -5.16 3.21 -29.39
N SER A 33 -5.02 2.06 -28.73
CA SER A 33 -5.09 0.74 -29.39
C SER A 33 -6.53 0.22 -29.51
N ILE A 34 -7.38 0.41 -28.50
CA ILE A 34 -8.68 -0.28 -28.45
C ILE A 34 -9.82 0.59 -28.99
N LEU A 35 -9.93 1.85 -28.55
CA LEU A 35 -11.11 2.67 -28.82
C LEU A 35 -11.21 3.21 -30.26
N PRO A 36 -10.10 3.62 -30.90
CA PRO A 36 -10.13 3.99 -32.32
C PRO A 36 -10.58 2.82 -33.21
N GLU A 37 -10.19 1.59 -32.88
CA GLU A 37 -10.52 0.40 -33.68
C GLU A 37 -11.99 -0.01 -33.55
N ILE A 38 -12.56 0.05 -32.35
CA ILE A 38 -13.92 -0.43 -32.10
C ILE A 38 -14.98 0.66 -32.32
N MET A 39 -14.66 1.91 -31.95
CA MET A 39 -15.65 2.98 -31.82
C MET A 39 -15.38 4.17 -32.76
N ASN A 40 -14.36 4.12 -33.63
CA ASN A 40 -13.95 5.21 -34.54
C ASN A 40 -13.77 6.57 -33.84
N VAL A 41 -13.45 6.55 -32.54
CA VAL A 41 -13.27 7.76 -31.74
C VAL A 41 -11.84 8.28 -31.88
N SER A 42 -11.66 9.59 -31.81
CA SER A 42 -10.36 10.24 -31.85
C SER A 42 -9.41 9.71 -30.77
N LYS A 43 -8.12 9.59 -31.13
CA LYS A 43 -7.03 9.27 -30.21
C LYS A 43 -6.96 10.31 -29.10
N ILE A 44 -6.63 9.87 -27.88
CA ILE A 44 -6.41 10.78 -26.76
C ILE A 44 -4.93 11.14 -26.64
N THR A 45 -4.68 12.40 -26.30
CA THR A 45 -3.35 12.91 -25.95
C THR A 45 -2.99 12.56 -24.51
N TYR A 46 -1.70 12.60 -24.17
CA TYR A 46 -1.21 12.36 -22.81
C TYR A 46 -1.92 13.22 -21.77
N TRP A 47 -2.15 14.50 -22.08
CA TRP A 47 -2.86 15.43 -21.20
C TRP A 47 -4.32 15.06 -20.97
N GLN A 48 -5.01 14.52 -21.98
CA GLN A 48 -6.38 14.02 -21.82
C GLN A 48 -6.42 12.75 -20.97
N ALA A 49 -5.50 11.80 -21.21
CA ALA A 49 -5.37 10.58 -20.39
C ALA A 49 -5.04 10.92 -18.93
N MET A 50 -4.14 11.87 -18.70
CA MET A 50 -3.78 12.37 -17.37
C MET A 50 -4.97 13.07 -16.71
N GLY A 51 -5.73 13.88 -17.45
CA GLY A 51 -6.95 14.52 -16.94
C GLY A 51 -8.01 13.51 -16.51
N LEU A 52 -8.28 12.49 -17.34
CA LEU A 52 -9.21 11.40 -17.02
C LEU A 52 -8.73 10.59 -15.81
N PHE A 53 -7.43 10.30 -15.73
CA PHE A 53 -6.84 9.63 -14.58
C PHE A 53 -7.02 10.43 -13.29
N VAL A 54 -6.66 11.72 -13.31
CA VAL A 54 -6.81 12.62 -12.15
C VAL A 54 -8.28 12.74 -11.75
N LEU A 55 -9.18 12.91 -12.71
CA LEU A 55 -10.63 13.00 -12.48
C LEU A 55 -11.17 11.71 -11.85
N SER A 56 -10.80 10.54 -12.37
CA SER A 56 -11.14 9.24 -11.77
C SER A 56 -10.60 9.12 -10.34
N ARG A 57 -9.39 9.66 -10.09
CA ARG A 57 -8.77 9.64 -8.77
C ARG A 57 -9.43 10.61 -7.80
N ILE A 58 -10.02 11.71 -8.29
CA ILE A 58 -10.82 12.65 -7.50
C ILE A 58 -12.21 12.06 -7.20
N LEU A 59 -12.86 11.47 -8.20
CA LEU A 59 -14.22 10.91 -8.09
C LEU A 59 -14.26 9.61 -7.27
N PHE A 60 -13.44 8.63 -7.63
CA PHE A 60 -13.44 7.30 -6.99
C PHE A 60 -12.40 7.17 -5.90
N GLY A 61 -11.32 7.94 -6.01
CA GLY A 61 -10.23 7.93 -5.05
C GLY A 61 -10.45 8.95 -3.93
N GLY A 62 -11.69 9.13 -3.50
CA GLY A 62 -12.16 10.17 -2.61
C GLY A 62 -11.24 10.50 -1.43
N PHE A 63 -11.47 11.68 -0.87
CA PHE A 63 -10.83 12.30 0.31
C PHE A 63 -10.75 11.45 1.60
N GLY A 64 -10.63 10.12 1.53
CA GLY A 64 -10.12 9.27 2.59
C GLY A 64 -8.64 9.51 2.81
N CYS A 65 -8.32 10.60 3.51
CA CYS A 65 -7.19 10.64 4.41
C CYS A 65 -7.35 9.51 5.46
N ARG A 66 -7.12 8.25 5.08
CA ARG A 66 -6.54 7.27 5.99
C ARG A 66 -5.04 7.56 6.10
N LYS A 67 -4.71 8.78 6.53
CA LYS A 67 -3.48 9.03 7.31
C LYS A 67 -3.81 8.37 8.65
N HIS A 68 -3.32 7.16 8.93
CA HIS A 68 -2.00 7.01 9.54
C HIS A 68 -1.59 8.29 10.26
N CYS A 69 -2.27 8.53 11.37
CA CYS A 69 -1.93 9.47 12.41
C CYS A 69 -0.49 9.20 12.85
N ARG A 70 0.45 9.96 12.27
CA ARG A 70 1.81 10.10 12.80
C ARG A 70 1.85 11.38 13.62
N GLY A 71 1.10 11.38 14.71
CA GLY A 71 0.98 12.49 15.65
C GLY A 71 0.09 12.04 16.79
N LYS A 72 0.67 12.00 17.99
CA LYS A 72 -0.04 11.72 19.25
C LYS A 72 -1.22 12.71 19.37
N HIS A 73 -2.37 12.21 19.81
CA HIS A 73 -3.67 12.89 19.97
C HIS A 73 -4.59 12.95 18.73
N CYS A 74 -5.36 11.88 18.53
CA CYS A 74 -6.77 12.01 18.19
C CYS A 74 -7.56 10.86 18.83
N ASN A 75 -8.48 11.25 19.71
CA ASN A 75 -9.46 10.42 20.39
C ASN A 75 -10.44 9.89 19.34
N GLY A 76 -10.54 8.57 19.17
CA GLY A 76 -11.37 7.98 18.13
C GLY A 76 -11.37 6.45 18.20
N HIS A 77 -12.27 5.93 19.02
CA HIS A 77 -12.67 4.54 19.12
C HIS A 77 -12.92 3.91 17.73
N MET A 78 -11.97 3.14 17.16
CA MET A 78 -12.22 1.93 16.36
C MET A 78 -10.98 1.43 15.60
N ALA A 79 -10.92 0.10 15.47
CA ALA A 79 -10.14 -0.67 14.51
C ALA A 79 -8.66 -0.93 14.82
N SER A 80 -8.41 -1.61 15.96
CA SER A 80 -7.28 -2.53 16.09
C SER A 80 -7.80 -3.97 16.06
N TYR A 81 -7.92 -4.55 14.87
CA TYR A 81 -8.02 -6.00 14.70
C TYR A 81 -6.65 -6.47 14.19
N GLY A 82 -5.71 -6.64 15.14
CA GLY A 82 -4.29 -6.82 14.82
C GLY A 82 -3.46 -7.34 15.99
N ASN A 83 -4.01 -8.28 16.75
CA ASN A 83 -3.31 -9.31 17.54
C ASN A 83 -2.15 -8.88 18.47
N THR A 84 -2.41 -7.93 19.37
CA THR A 84 -1.54 -7.65 20.52
C THR A 84 -1.44 -8.85 21.48
N SER A 85 -2.51 -9.64 21.60
CA SER A 85 -2.60 -10.76 22.55
C SER A 85 -1.72 -11.96 22.21
N VAL A 86 -1.55 -12.31 20.92
CA VAL A 86 -0.59 -13.38 20.54
C VAL A 86 0.84 -12.94 20.78
N LYS A 87 1.17 -11.66 20.56
CA LYS A 87 2.52 -11.14 20.81
C LYS A 87 2.85 -11.11 22.31
N GLU A 88 1.91 -10.71 23.16
CA GLU A 88 2.08 -10.73 24.62
C GLU A 88 2.22 -12.15 25.17
N LYS A 89 1.40 -13.10 24.67
CA LYS A 89 1.52 -14.52 25.04
C LYS A 89 2.86 -15.12 24.62
N PHE A 90 3.42 -14.69 23.49
CA PHE A 90 4.73 -15.15 23.03
C PHE A 90 5.89 -14.60 23.89
N MET A 91 5.77 -13.36 24.36
CA MET A 91 6.80 -12.69 25.18
C MET A 91 6.85 -13.23 26.61
N ASN A 92 5.69 -13.57 27.19
CA ASN A 92 5.58 -14.08 28.56
C ASN A 92 5.71 -15.60 28.68
N MET A 93 6.07 -16.30 27.60
CA MET A 93 6.23 -17.75 27.61
C MET A 93 7.52 -18.14 28.34
N THR A 94 7.43 -19.08 29.29
CA THR A 94 8.58 -19.58 30.04
C THR A 94 9.43 -20.50 29.17
N ASP A 95 10.69 -20.75 29.56
CA ASP A 95 11.63 -21.48 28.71
C ASP A 95 11.23 -22.94 28.47
N GLU A 96 10.48 -23.54 29.41
CA GLU A 96 9.89 -24.88 29.27
C GLU A 96 8.78 -24.90 28.20
N GLU A 97 7.92 -23.89 28.17
CA GLU A 97 6.83 -23.79 27.19
C GLU A 97 7.36 -23.51 25.78
N LYS A 98 8.44 -22.72 25.65
CA LYS A 98 9.12 -22.47 24.37
C LYS A 98 9.73 -23.76 23.79
N ALA A 99 10.28 -24.63 24.64
CA ALA A 99 10.84 -25.92 24.21
C ALA A 99 9.75 -26.86 23.68
N ALA A 100 8.63 -26.99 24.39
CA ALA A 100 7.48 -27.79 23.95
C ALA A 100 6.88 -27.26 22.63
N PHE A 101 6.85 -25.94 22.44
CA PHE A 101 6.41 -25.31 21.19
C PHE A 101 7.35 -25.63 20.02
N LYS A 102 8.67 -25.59 20.25
CA LYS A 102 9.69 -25.91 19.24
C LYS A 102 9.63 -27.38 18.80
N GLU A 103 9.40 -28.29 19.74
CA GLU A 103 9.23 -29.73 19.43
C GLU A 103 7.96 -29.97 18.59
N ARG A 104 6.82 -29.37 18.98
CA ARG A 104 5.59 -29.42 18.16
C ARG A 104 5.79 -28.86 16.75
N TRP A 105 6.64 -27.84 16.60
CA TRP A 105 6.95 -27.25 15.29
C TRP A 105 7.81 -28.18 14.41
N LYS A 106 8.80 -28.86 15.00
CA LYS A 106 9.62 -29.85 14.28
C LYS A 106 8.80 -31.04 13.79
N ASP A 107 7.86 -31.54 14.59
CA ASP A 107 6.97 -32.64 14.20
C ASP A 107 6.06 -32.28 13.03
N ARG A 108 5.64 -31.00 12.96
CA ARG A 108 4.83 -30.49 11.84
C ARG A 108 5.63 -30.30 10.56
N CYS A 109 6.92 -29.97 10.65
CA CYS A 109 7.82 -29.81 9.50
C CYS A 109 8.42 -31.13 8.98
N LYS A 110 8.22 -32.26 9.68
CA LYS A 110 8.60 -33.60 9.22
C LYS A 110 7.45 -34.34 8.50
N ARG A 111 6.29 -33.71 8.30
CA ARG A 111 5.21 -34.25 7.47
C ARG A 111 5.40 -33.84 6.01
#